data_AF-X8CGK6-F1
#
_entry.id   AF-X8CGK6-F1
#
_cell.length_a   1.000
_cell.length_b   1.000
_cell.length_c   1.000
_cell.angle_alpha   90.00
_cell.angle_beta   90.00
_cell.angle_gamma   90.00
#
_symmetry.space_group_name_H-M   'P 1'
#
loop_
_entity.id
_entity.type
_entity.pdbx_description
1 polymer ?
#
loop_
_entity_poly.entity_id
_entity_poly.type
_entity_poly.pdbx_seq_one_letter_code
_entity_poly.pdbx_strand_id
1 'polypeptide(L)' 'MQGGRPEALAGLGGAEPGQLLPAVAREVLRAGPGVAELRGAAERMLDAVAYLAV' A
#
# COMPACT_ATOMS: atom_id res chain seq x y z
N MET A 1 9.46 -12.18 2.36
CA MET A 1 9.60 -10.71 2.21
C MET A 1 9.39 -10.11 3.59
N GLN A 2 10.30 -9.26 4.07
CA GLN A 2 10.08 -8.49 5.31
C GLN A 2 9.22 -7.27 4.94
N GLY A 3 7.93 -7.35 5.20
CA GLY A 3 6.95 -6.29 4.97
C GLY A 3 5.71 -6.62 5.78
N GLY A 4 5.14 -5.62 6.47
CA GLY A 4 3.89 -5.79 7.19
C GLY A 4 2.78 -6.26 6.24
N ARG A 5 1.80 -6.97 6.78
CA ARG A 5 0.60 -7.36 6.02
C ARG A 5 -0.34 -6.16 5.92
N PRO A 6 -0.91 -5.84 4.74
CA PRO A 6 -1.87 -4.75 4.60
C PRO A 6 -3.00 -4.83 5.62
N GLU A 7 -3.49 -6.03 5.95
CA GLU A 7 -4.62 -6.26 6.87
C GLU A 7 -4.26 -5.97 8.34
N ALA A 8 -2.97 -5.87 8.67
CA ALA A 8 -2.48 -5.58 10.02
C ALA A 8 -2.26 -4.08 10.27
N LEU A 9 -2.65 -3.21 9.33
CA LEU A 9 -2.43 -1.77 9.41
C LEU A 9 -3.58 -1.03 10.13
N ALA A 10 -4.77 -1.63 10.24
CA ALA A 10 -5.90 -1.03 10.94
C ALA A 10 -5.55 -0.71 12.41
N GLY A 11 -5.74 0.54 12.83
CA GLY A 11 -5.45 0.97 14.21
C GLY A 11 -3.97 0.90 14.61
N LEU A 12 -3.05 0.73 13.65
CA LEU A 12 -1.62 0.67 13.92
C LEU A 12 -1.17 1.96 14.62
N GLY A 13 -0.60 1.81 15.81
CA GLY A 13 -0.16 2.96 16.62
C GLY A 13 -1.30 3.83 17.15
N GLY A 14 -2.54 3.33 17.16
CA GLY A 14 -3.72 4.11 17.56
C GLY A 14 -4.15 5.16 16.53
N ALA A 15 -3.75 5.01 15.26
CA ALA A 15 -4.12 5.92 14.20
C ALA A 15 -5.63 5.82 13.86
N GLU A 16 -6.26 6.98 13.74
CA GLU A 16 -7.62 7.13 13.20
C GLU A 16 -7.61 6.96 11.66
N PRO A 17 -8.79 6.74 11.04
CA PRO A 17 -8.91 6.71 9.59
C PRO A 17 -8.26 7.92 8.90
N GLY A 18 -7.55 7.66 7.80
CA GLY A 18 -6.87 8.66 7.01
C GLY A 18 -5.56 9.20 7.59
N GLN A 19 -5.15 8.82 8.81
CA GLN A 19 -3.89 9.26 9.41
C GLN A 19 -2.70 8.37 9.03
N LEU A 20 -2.95 7.10 8.70
CA LEU A 20 -1.91 6.15 8.34
C LEU A 20 -1.60 6.23 6.84
N LEU A 21 -0.34 6.42 6.48
CA LEU A 21 0.14 6.50 5.10
C LEU A 21 1.14 5.35 4.80
N PRO A 22 0.67 4.22 4.24
CA PRO A 22 1.53 3.06 3.99
C PRO A 22 2.54 3.35 2.87
N ALA A 23 3.82 3.09 3.13
CA ALA A 23 4.88 3.20 2.13
C ALA A 23 5.11 1.85 1.43
N VAL A 24 5.02 1.83 0.10
CA VAL A 24 5.33 0.66 -0.74
C VAL A 24 6.51 0.97 -1.66
N ALA A 25 7.41 0.00 -1.84
CA ALA A 25 8.59 0.16 -2.69
C ALA A 25 8.77 -1.03 -3.63
N ARG A 26 9.32 -2.15 -3.12
CA ARG A 26 9.68 -3.31 -3.96
C ARG A 26 8.50 -3.88 -4.75
N GLU A 27 7.31 -3.90 -4.17
CA GLU A 27 6.11 -4.43 -4.83
C GLU A 27 5.69 -3.62 -6.07
N VAL A 28 5.94 -2.31 -6.06
CA VAL A 28 5.65 -1.42 -7.20
C VAL A 28 6.85 -1.33 -8.13
N LEU A 29 8.03 -1.00 -7.59
CA LEU A 29 9.22 -0.70 -8.39
C LEU A 29 9.75 -1.90 -9.19
N ARG A 30 9.46 -3.13 -8.75
CA ARG A 30 9.84 -4.34 -9.51
C ARG A 30 8.95 -4.62 -10.73
N ALA A 31 7.78 -4.00 -10.81
CA ALA A 31 6.91 -4.14 -11.98
C ALA A 31 7.40 -3.31 -13.19
N GLY A 32 8.28 -2.33 -12.96
CA GLY A 32 8.84 -1.48 -14.00
C GLY A 32 9.81 -2.18 -14.96
N PRO A 33 10.34 -1.46 -15.97
CA PRO A 33 10.37 0.02 -16.07
C PRO A 33 9.14 0.66 -16.73
N GLY A 34 8.20 -0.14 -17.26
CA GLY A 34 7.04 0.39 -17.97
C GLY A 34 6.07 1.13 -17.05
N VAL A 35 5.60 2.30 -17.49
CA VAL A 35 4.72 3.17 -16.68
C VAL A 35 3.36 2.53 -16.42
N ALA A 36 2.83 1.74 -17.37
CA ALA A 36 1.55 1.06 -17.22
C ALA A 36 1.64 -0.05 -16.15
N GLU A 37 2.75 -0.78 -16.11
CA GLU A 37 3.02 -1.84 -15.15
C GLU A 37 3.23 -1.26 -13.75
N LEU A 38 3.97 -0.16 -13.65
CA LEU A 38 4.13 0.61 -12.42
C LEU A 38 2.78 1.11 -11.90
N ARG A 39 1.96 1.71 -12.78
CA ARG A 39 0.61 2.18 -12.43
C ARG A 39 -0.28 1.04 -11.94
N GLY A 40 -0.34 -0.07 -12.67
CA GLY A 40 -1.17 -1.21 -12.27
C GLY A 40 -0.72 -1.83 -10.95
N ALA A 41 0.60 -1.87 -10.68
CA ALA A 41 1.10 -2.32 -9.38
C ALA A 41 0.73 -1.35 -8.25
N ALA A 42 0.83 -0.04 -8.47
CA ALA A 42 0.44 0.97 -7.49
C ALA A 42 -1.07 0.94 -7.20
N GLU A 43 -1.91 0.80 -8.22
CA GLU A 43 -3.38 0.70 -8.07
C GLU A 43 -3.77 -0.52 -7.22
N ARG A 44 -3.17 -1.70 -7.46
CA ARG A 44 -3.40 -2.88 -6.60
C ARG A 44 -3.01 -2.66 -5.14
N MET A 45 -1.94 -1.90 -4.89
CA MET A 45 -1.53 -1.56 -3.52
C MET A 45 -2.46 -0.55 -2.87
N LEU A 46 -2.97 0.43 -3.62
CA LEU A 46 -3.97 1.38 -3.14
C LEU A 46 -5.28 0.66 -2.77
N ASP A 47 -5.77 -0.25 -3.62
CA ASP A 47 -6.97 -1.03 -3.34
C ASP A 47 -6.81 -1.88 -2.07
N ALA A 48 -5.64 -2.50 -1.88
CA ALA A 48 -5.35 -3.33 -0.71
C ALA A 48 -5.40 -2.58 0.63
N VAL A 49 -5.24 -1.26 0.62
CA VAL A 49 -5.24 -0.41 1.82
C VAL A 49 -6.36 0.63 1.83
N ALA A 50 -7.28 0.59 0.86
CA ALA A 50 -8.39 1.55 0.74
C ALA A 50 -9.24 1.62 2.02
N TYR A 51 -9.30 0.53 2.77
CA TYR A 51 -10.00 0.43 4.05
C TYR A 51 -9.42 1.33 5.15
N LEU A 52 -8.20 1.86 5.00
CA LEU A 52 -7.59 2.79 5.97
C LEU A 52 -8.14 4.22 5.85
N ALA A 53 -8.86 4.54 4.78
CA ALA A 53 -9.34 5.89 4.50
C ALA A 53 -10.80 6.15 4.96
N VAL A 54 -11.49 5.14 5.49
CA VAL A 54 -12.91 5.17 5.88
C VAL A 54 -13.12 5.15 7.38
#